data_AF-A0A965QVQ6-F1
#
_entry.id   AF-A0A965QVQ6-F1
#
_cell.length_a   1.000
_cell.length_b   1.000
_cell.length_c   1.000
_cell.angle_alpha   90.00
_cell.angle_beta   90.00
_cell.angle_gamma   90.00
#
_symmetry.space_group_name_H-M   'P 1'
#
loop_
_entity.id
_entity.type
_entity.pdbx_description
1 polymer ?
#
loop_
_entity_poly.entity_id
_entity_poly.type
_entity_poly.pdbx_seq_one_letter_code
_entity_poly.pdbx_strand_id
1 'polypeptide(L)'
;MPGRIVPPRKRVGKDEVLVGAVSRDPFEMFASLEPKLGGALESLAQASESVTKLSTNLDRLLLGEDDNFAKMVRKTEQALDSFSMAMANINDVMGDPTARANLKETLNSLPNVIADLRTTVQGIGTTVDTADRNLRNLEGLTKPLGERGEGMVAQIDRTIGRLDEVLQQAAFFAKALNESEGTLGKLVRDPKVYDDLAQAAANVSRLTKELRPIVDDVRVFTDKIARHPEQLGVRGALDRRPGLK
;
A
#
# COMPACT_ATOMS: atom_id res chain seq x y z
N MET A 1 30.59 5.50 -18.34
CA MET A 1 29.56 5.03 -19.30
C MET A 1 29.58 3.51 -19.30
N PRO A 2 28.53 2.80 -18.84
CA PRO A 2 28.54 1.35 -18.89
C PRO A 2 28.26 0.88 -20.32
N GLY A 3 29.18 0.07 -20.84
CA GLY A 3 29.21 -0.41 -22.21
C GLY A 3 28.04 -1.34 -22.55
N ARG A 4 27.45 -1.11 -23.73
CA ARG A 4 26.47 -2.00 -24.35
C ARG A 4 27.11 -3.37 -24.55
N ILE A 5 26.67 -4.38 -23.80
CA ILE A 5 27.02 -5.78 -24.06
C ILE A 5 26.31 -6.17 -25.36
N VAL A 6 27.05 -6.18 -26.47
CA VAL A 6 26.57 -6.72 -27.73
C VAL A 6 26.91 -8.22 -27.73
N PRO A 7 25.93 -9.13 -27.63
CA PRO A 7 26.22 -10.56 -27.68
C PRO A 7 26.89 -10.91 -29.01
N PRO A 8 27.84 -11.87 -29.03
CA PRO A 8 28.54 -12.25 -30.25
C PRO A 8 27.54 -12.76 -31.28
N ARG A 9 27.56 -12.15 -32.48
CA ARG A 9 26.70 -12.58 -33.60
C ARG A 9 27.16 -13.96 -34.08
N LYS A 10 26.52 -15.03 -33.60
CA LYS A 10 26.65 -16.37 -34.17
C LYS A 10 25.91 -16.40 -35.51
N ARG A 11 26.54 -16.99 -36.53
CA ARG A 11 25.85 -17.31 -37.78
C ARG A 11 24.80 -18.39 -37.49
N VAL A 12 23.56 -18.08 -37.84
CA VAL A 12 22.42 -19.00 -37.74
C VAL A 12 22.66 -20.17 -38.69
N GLY A 13 22.50 -21.39 -38.19
CA GLY A 13 22.58 -22.61 -39.02
C GLY A 13 21.48 -22.65 -40.09
N LYS A 14 21.69 -23.39 -41.19
CA LYS A 14 20.72 -23.47 -42.31
C LYS A 14 19.31 -23.93 -41.89
N ASP A 15 19.21 -24.63 -40.75
CA ASP A 15 17.97 -25.20 -40.21
C ASP A 15 17.60 -24.62 -38.84
N GLU A 16 18.28 -23.55 -38.40
CA GLU A 16 18.08 -22.95 -37.08
C GLU A 16 17.02 -21.85 -37.16
N VAL A 17 15.80 -22.16 -36.71
CA VAL A 17 14.71 -21.19 -36.62
C VAL A 17 14.95 -20.29 -35.41
N LEU A 18 15.27 -19.02 -35.67
CA LEU A 18 15.26 -18.00 -34.63
C LEU A 18 13.81 -17.78 -34.18
N VAL A 19 13.44 -18.34 -33.03
CA VAL A 19 12.19 -17.99 -32.36
C VAL A 19 12.39 -16.60 -31.76
N GLY A 20 12.05 -15.58 -32.55
CA GLY A 20 11.97 -14.21 -32.07
C GLY A 20 10.97 -14.16 -30.92
N ALA A 21 11.32 -13.54 -29.79
CA ALA A 21 10.36 -13.23 -28.76
C ALA A 21 9.24 -12.42 -29.42
N VAL A 22 8.02 -12.99 -29.49
CA VAL A 22 6.86 -12.28 -30.01
C VAL A 22 6.69 -11.03 -29.17
N SER A 23 7.07 -9.89 -29.73
CA SER A 23 6.79 -8.60 -29.11
C SER A 23 5.29 -8.48 -29.12
N ARG A 24 4.64 -8.72 -27.97
CA ARG A 24 3.19 -8.48 -27.80
C ARG A 24 2.88 -7.13 -28.42
N ASP A 25 1.82 -7.09 -29.22
CA ASP A 25 1.38 -5.87 -29.87
C ASP A 25 1.21 -4.78 -28.79
N PRO A 26 1.92 -3.65 -28.89
CA PRO A 26 1.73 -2.53 -28.00
C PRO A 26 0.25 -2.17 -27.82
N PHE A 27 -0.56 -2.31 -28.89
CA PHE A 27 -1.99 -2.05 -28.84
C PHE A 27 -2.76 -3.00 -27.93
N GLU A 28 -2.53 -4.32 -28.06
CA GLU A 28 -3.15 -5.30 -27.15
C GLU A 28 -2.75 -5.05 -25.68
N MET A 29 -1.51 -4.59 -25.47
CA MET A 29 -1.03 -4.27 -24.14
C MET A 29 -1.78 -3.07 -23.53
N PHE A 30 -2.03 -2.01 -24.31
CA PHE A 30 -2.80 -0.84 -23.85
C PHE A 30 -4.28 -1.14 -23.65
N ALA A 31 -4.91 -1.84 -24.59
CA ALA A 31 -6.31 -2.25 -24.48
C ALA A 31 -6.56 -3.10 -23.23
N SER A 32 -5.55 -3.88 -22.80
CA SER A 32 -5.64 -4.66 -21.56
C SER A 32 -5.47 -3.86 -20.26
N LEU A 33 -4.99 -2.60 -20.32
CA LEU A 33 -4.72 -1.77 -19.14
C LEU A 33 -5.94 -0.96 -18.70
N GLU A 34 -6.76 -0.47 -19.61
CA GLU A 34 -7.94 0.34 -19.30
C GLU A 34 -8.88 -0.36 -18.28
N PRO A 35 -9.31 -1.63 -18.47
CA PRO A 35 -10.19 -2.29 -17.51
C PRO A 35 -9.51 -2.54 -16.16
N LYS A 36 -8.18 -2.76 -16.18
CA LYS A 36 -7.39 -3.01 -14.97
C LYS A 36 -7.24 -1.74 -14.13
N LEU A 37 -7.02 -0.60 -14.79
CA LEU A 37 -6.94 0.71 -14.16
C LEU A 37 -8.27 1.09 -13.50
N GLY A 38 -9.39 0.89 -14.22
CA GLY A 38 -10.72 1.08 -13.66
C GLY A 38 -10.95 0.27 -12.39
N GLY A 39 -10.70 -1.04 -12.44
CA GLY A 39 -10.84 -1.91 -11.27
C GLY A 39 -9.87 -1.60 -10.12
N ALA A 40 -8.64 -1.16 -10.42
CA ALA A 40 -7.68 -0.74 -9.41
C ALA A 40 -8.16 0.52 -8.65
N LEU A 41 -8.81 1.45 -9.34
CA LEU A 41 -9.30 2.69 -8.74
C LEU A 41 -10.62 2.52 -8.02
N GLU A 42 -11.51 1.65 -8.50
CA GLU A 42 -12.70 1.23 -7.75
C GLU A 42 -12.30 0.60 -6.42
N SER A 43 -11.32 -0.32 -6.45
CA SER A 43 -10.74 -0.87 -5.23
C SER A 43 -10.25 0.26 -4.32
N LEU A 44 -9.63 1.30 -4.89
CA LEU A 44 -8.97 2.39 -4.15
C LEU A 44 -9.97 3.33 -3.49
N ALA A 45 -11.09 3.59 -4.16
CA ALA A 45 -12.22 4.26 -3.56
C ALA A 45 -12.75 3.46 -2.34
N GLN A 46 -12.94 2.14 -2.49
CA GLN A 46 -13.41 1.28 -1.40
C GLN A 46 -12.42 1.25 -0.22
N ALA A 47 -11.13 1.13 -0.50
CA ALA A 47 -10.08 1.19 0.52
C ALA A 47 -10.08 2.54 1.24
N SER A 48 -10.24 3.65 0.53
CA SER A 48 -10.33 4.98 1.13
C SER A 48 -11.55 5.13 2.04
N GLU A 49 -12.68 4.56 1.66
CA GLU A 49 -13.88 4.55 2.50
C GLU A 49 -13.65 3.73 3.78
N SER A 50 -13.05 2.55 3.65
CA SER A 50 -12.70 1.69 4.79
C SER A 50 -11.71 2.37 5.75
N VAL A 51 -10.68 3.04 5.23
CA VAL A 51 -9.72 3.82 6.04
C VAL A 51 -10.42 4.96 6.78
N THR A 52 -11.30 5.70 6.11
CA THR A 52 -12.10 6.78 6.72
C THR A 52 -12.98 6.25 7.86
N LYS A 53 -13.68 5.14 7.64
CA LYS A 53 -14.51 4.49 8.67
C LYS A 53 -13.69 4.03 9.87
N LEU A 54 -12.53 3.42 9.62
CA LEU A 54 -11.64 2.96 10.68
C LEU A 54 -11.07 4.13 11.49
N SER A 55 -10.67 5.23 10.83
CA SER A 55 -10.23 6.46 11.50
C SER A 55 -11.33 7.00 12.41
N THR A 56 -12.55 7.12 11.91
CA THR A 56 -13.71 7.59 12.69
C THR A 56 -13.98 6.69 13.91
N ASN A 57 -13.86 5.38 13.75
CA ASN A 57 -14.03 4.44 14.86
C ASN A 57 -12.90 4.56 15.90
N LEU A 58 -11.66 4.78 15.46
CA LEU A 58 -10.53 4.99 16.35
C LEU A 58 -10.67 6.31 17.13
N ASP A 59 -11.09 7.39 16.46
CA ASP A 59 -11.37 8.67 17.09
C ASP A 59 -12.45 8.53 18.16
N ARG A 60 -13.52 7.76 17.91
CA ARG A 60 -14.56 7.49 18.93
C ARG A 60 -14.03 6.69 20.11
N LEU A 61 -13.11 5.75 19.90
CA LEU A 61 -12.51 4.96 20.97
C LEU A 61 -11.57 5.80 21.85
N LEU A 62 -10.91 6.79 21.26
CA LEU A 62 -9.94 7.68 21.93
C LEU A 62 -10.57 8.93 22.57
N LEU A 63 -11.48 9.56 21.85
CA LEU A 63 -12.00 10.91 22.11
C LEU A 63 -13.53 10.93 22.32
N GLY A 64 -14.19 9.77 22.26
CA GLY A 64 -15.64 9.69 22.38
C GLY A 64 -16.16 10.16 23.73
N GLU A 65 -17.42 10.62 23.75
CA GLU A 65 -18.14 11.18 24.91
C GLU A 65 -18.07 10.32 26.18
N ASP A 66 -17.90 9.01 26.01
CA ASP A 66 -17.60 8.07 27.08
C ASP A 66 -16.10 7.80 27.15
N ASP A 67 -15.44 8.62 27.96
CA ASP A 67 -14.05 8.61 28.42
C ASP A 67 -13.62 7.25 29.05
N ASN A 68 -13.90 6.13 28.39
CA ASN A 68 -13.97 4.78 28.96
C ASN A 68 -12.61 4.27 29.39
N PHE A 69 -11.56 4.62 28.65
CA PHE A 69 -10.19 4.30 29.02
C PHE A 69 -9.78 5.05 30.29
N ALA A 70 -10.03 6.36 30.34
CA ALA A 70 -9.74 7.15 31.52
C ALA A 70 -10.63 6.75 32.71
N LYS A 71 -11.90 6.40 32.49
CA LYS A 71 -12.81 5.81 33.49
C LYS A 71 -12.29 4.47 34.01
N MET A 72 -11.72 3.62 33.14
CA MET A 72 -11.14 2.34 33.54
C MET A 72 -9.93 2.55 34.45
N VAL A 73 -9.00 3.44 34.05
CA VAL A 73 -7.85 3.80 34.89
C VAL A 73 -8.29 4.33 36.25
N ARG A 74 -9.23 5.29 36.28
CA ARG A 74 -9.78 5.85 37.53
C ARG A 74 -10.48 4.81 38.40
N LYS A 75 -11.26 3.91 37.81
CA LYS A 75 -11.94 2.82 38.55
C LYS A 75 -10.94 1.83 39.10
N THR A 76 -9.86 1.54 38.38
CA THR A 76 -8.76 0.69 38.87
C THR A 76 -8.07 1.34 40.05
N GLU A 77 -7.73 2.64 39.97
CA GLU A 77 -7.17 3.40 41.10
C GLU A 77 -8.09 3.34 42.33
N GLN A 78 -9.38 3.61 42.15
CA GLN A 78 -10.36 3.57 43.24
C GLN A 78 -10.54 2.17 43.85
N ALA A 79 -10.50 1.12 43.03
CA ALA A 79 -10.58 -0.26 43.50
C ALA A 79 -9.35 -0.63 44.34
N LEU A 80 -8.16 -0.16 43.94
CA LEU A 80 -6.92 -0.36 44.68
C LEU A 80 -6.92 0.36 46.02
N ASP A 81 -7.44 1.59 46.09
CA ASP A 81 -7.59 2.33 47.34
C ASP A 81 -8.58 1.63 48.29
N SER A 82 -9.73 1.21 47.77
CA SER A 82 -10.76 0.49 48.54
C SER A 82 -10.23 -0.84 49.08
N PHE A 83 -9.46 -1.55 48.26
CA PHE A 83 -8.79 -2.77 48.68
C PHE A 83 -7.76 -2.50 49.78
N SER A 84 -6.89 -1.49 49.61
CA SER A 84 -5.89 -1.12 50.61
C SER A 84 -6.53 -0.78 51.97
N MET A 85 -7.66 -0.07 51.96
CA MET A 85 -8.43 0.23 53.18
C MET A 85 -9.04 -1.02 53.82
N ALA A 86 -9.62 -1.93 53.02
CA ALA A 86 -10.14 -3.20 53.53
C ALA A 86 -9.04 -4.06 54.19
N MET A 87 -7.84 -4.04 53.62
CA MET A 87 -6.68 -4.77 54.11
C MET A 87 -6.11 -4.18 55.41
N ALA A 88 -6.14 -2.86 55.56
CA ALA A 88 -5.80 -2.20 56.82
C ALA A 88 -6.76 -2.60 57.96
N ASN A 89 -8.04 -2.84 57.64
CA ASN A 89 -9.07 -3.24 58.61
C ASN A 89 -9.05 -4.75 58.94
N ILE A 90 -8.44 -5.60 58.11
CA ILE A 90 -8.32 -7.05 58.36
C ILE A 90 -7.37 -7.38 59.52
N ASN A 91 -6.50 -6.44 59.92
CA ASN A 91 -5.55 -6.62 61.02
C ASN A 91 -6.23 -6.98 62.36
N ASP A 92 -7.52 -6.69 62.51
CA ASP A 92 -8.31 -6.95 63.73
C ASP A 92 -9.11 -8.27 63.72
N VAL A 93 -9.19 -9.02 62.60
CA VAL A 93 -10.14 -10.16 62.48
C VAL A 93 -9.49 -11.51 62.14
N MET A 94 -8.19 -11.57 61.84
CA MET A 94 -7.58 -12.80 61.30
C MET A 94 -6.64 -13.51 62.30
N GLY A 95 -7.18 -14.49 63.02
CA GLY A 95 -6.43 -15.34 63.96
C GLY A 95 -5.65 -16.49 63.31
N ASP A 96 -5.82 -16.75 62.00
CA ASP A 96 -5.10 -17.81 61.28
C ASP A 96 -3.74 -17.32 60.74
N PRO A 97 -2.62 -17.90 61.18
CA PRO A 97 -1.29 -17.57 60.67
C PRO A 97 -1.12 -17.77 59.16
N THR A 98 -1.82 -18.76 58.59
CA THR A 98 -1.69 -19.14 57.17
C THR A 98 -2.36 -18.10 56.28
N ALA A 99 -3.60 -17.73 56.62
CA ALA A 99 -4.29 -16.65 55.92
C ALA A 99 -3.52 -15.33 55.97
N ARG A 100 -2.92 -14.98 57.11
CA ARG A 100 -2.09 -13.78 57.25
C ARG A 100 -0.83 -13.81 56.36
N ALA A 101 -0.19 -14.97 56.21
CA ALA A 101 0.99 -15.12 55.34
C ALA A 101 0.63 -14.92 53.86
N ASN A 102 -0.42 -15.59 53.38
CA ASN A 102 -0.91 -15.46 52.00
C ASN A 102 -1.37 -14.03 51.69
N LEU A 103 -1.99 -13.38 52.67
CA LEU A 103 -2.42 -12.00 52.59
C LEU A 103 -1.24 -11.04 52.43
N LYS A 104 -0.18 -11.25 53.22
CA LYS A 104 1.06 -10.47 53.14
C LYS A 104 1.76 -10.65 51.80
N GLU A 105 1.77 -11.88 51.28
CA GLU A 105 2.35 -12.16 49.96
C GLU A 105 1.57 -11.48 48.83
N THR A 106 0.24 -11.51 48.89
CA THR A 106 -0.64 -10.78 47.96
C THR A 106 -0.45 -9.27 48.05
N LEU A 107 -0.30 -8.73 49.26
CA LEU A 107 0.00 -7.32 49.48
C LEU A 107 1.34 -6.91 48.88
N ASN A 108 2.35 -7.78 48.97
CA ASN A 108 3.66 -7.51 48.41
C ASN A 108 3.69 -7.61 46.88
N SER A 109 2.74 -8.33 46.25
CA SER A 109 2.67 -8.48 44.79
C SER A 109 1.81 -7.40 44.11
N LEU A 110 0.89 -6.76 44.82
CA LEU A 110 0.02 -5.72 44.28
C LEU A 110 0.74 -4.54 43.60
N PRO A 111 1.83 -3.98 44.17
CA PRO A 111 2.56 -2.90 43.50
C PRO A 111 3.03 -3.29 42.10
N ASN A 112 3.44 -4.56 41.91
CA ASN A 112 3.86 -5.07 40.60
C ASN A 112 2.67 -5.17 39.64
N VAL A 113 1.52 -5.66 40.10
CA VAL A 113 0.30 -5.72 39.27
C VAL A 113 -0.13 -4.33 38.81
N ILE A 114 -0.06 -3.33 39.70
CA ILE A 114 -0.37 -1.93 39.36
C ILE A 114 0.64 -1.38 38.35
N ALA A 115 1.93 -1.65 38.54
CA ALA A 115 2.98 -1.23 37.63
C ALA A 115 2.84 -1.88 36.24
N ASP A 116 2.51 -3.16 36.18
CA ASP A 116 2.26 -3.91 34.95
C ASP A 116 1.01 -3.38 34.23
N LEU A 117 -0.07 -3.09 34.97
CA LEU A 117 -1.27 -2.47 34.43
C LEU A 117 -0.97 -1.07 33.86
N ARG A 118 -0.23 -0.23 34.58
CA ARG A 118 0.19 1.10 34.09
C ARG A 118 1.02 0.99 32.82
N THR A 119 1.96 0.05 32.78
CA THR A 119 2.81 -0.21 31.61
C THR A 119 1.96 -0.69 30.43
N THR A 120 0.98 -1.56 30.67
CA THR A 120 0.04 -2.06 29.65
C THR A 120 -0.82 -0.92 29.09
N VAL A 121 -1.38 -0.08 29.96
CA VAL A 121 -2.16 1.12 29.62
C VAL A 121 -1.32 2.09 28.78
N GLN A 122 -0.07 2.35 29.17
CA GLN A 122 0.86 3.16 28.38
C GLN A 122 1.16 2.53 27.02
N GLY A 123 1.38 1.22 26.96
CA GLY A 123 1.60 0.47 25.73
C GLY A 123 0.41 0.56 24.77
N ILE A 124 -0.81 0.45 25.29
CA ILE A 124 -2.05 0.66 24.53
C ILE A 124 -2.10 2.09 23.98
N GLY A 125 -1.85 3.10 24.81
CA GLY A 125 -1.83 4.50 24.38
C GLY A 125 -0.86 4.74 23.21
N THR A 126 0.39 4.27 23.34
CA THR A 126 1.38 4.41 22.25
C THR A 126 1.01 3.66 20.97
N THR A 127 0.36 2.50 21.10
CA THR A 127 -0.12 1.70 19.96
C THR A 127 -1.22 2.46 19.23
N VAL A 128 -2.16 3.02 19.99
CA VAL A 128 -3.27 3.78 19.43
C VAL A 128 -2.79 5.08 18.77
N ASP A 129 -1.87 5.82 19.39
CA ASP A 129 -1.25 7.00 18.76
C ASP A 129 -0.52 6.66 17.45
N THR A 130 0.08 5.47 17.38
CA THR A 130 0.74 5.00 16.17
C THR A 130 -0.28 4.60 15.10
N ALA A 131 -1.38 3.96 15.50
CA ALA A 131 -2.48 3.63 14.61
C ALA A 131 -3.14 4.90 14.04
N ASP A 132 -3.42 5.90 14.87
CA ASP A 132 -3.98 7.20 14.48
C ASP A 132 -3.11 7.90 13.42
N ARG A 133 -1.80 8.03 13.68
CA ARG A 133 -0.86 8.61 12.71
C ARG A 133 -0.83 7.84 11.40
N ASN A 134 -0.84 6.51 11.44
CA ASN A 134 -0.85 5.68 10.24
C ASN A 134 -2.16 5.83 9.47
N LEU A 135 -3.32 5.86 10.15
CA LEU A 135 -4.62 6.05 9.51
C LEU A 135 -4.72 7.42 8.85
N ARG A 136 -4.23 8.49 9.49
CA ARG A 136 -4.18 9.83 8.87
C ARG A 136 -3.26 9.88 7.65
N ASN A 137 -2.09 9.24 7.71
CA ASN A 137 -1.19 9.13 6.55
C ASN A 137 -1.85 8.36 5.40
N LEU A 138 -2.53 7.26 5.72
CA LEU A 138 -3.28 6.47 4.75
C LEU A 138 -4.45 7.27 4.17
N GLU A 139 -5.25 7.95 4.98
CA GLU A 139 -6.35 8.80 4.51
C GLU A 139 -5.82 9.89 3.57
N GLY A 140 -4.73 10.56 3.94
CA GLY A 140 -4.08 11.59 3.12
C GLY A 140 -3.61 11.08 1.76
N LEU A 141 -3.29 9.78 1.66
CA LEU A 141 -2.95 9.13 0.41
C LEU A 141 -4.20 8.63 -0.35
N THR A 142 -5.07 7.87 0.32
CA THR A 142 -6.16 7.14 -0.34
C THR A 142 -7.33 8.02 -0.72
N LYS A 143 -7.62 9.07 0.06
CA LYS A 143 -8.79 9.93 -0.16
C LYS A 143 -8.71 10.75 -1.44
N PRO A 144 -7.61 11.48 -1.74
CA PRO A 144 -7.47 12.14 -3.04
C PRO A 144 -7.50 11.16 -4.20
N LEU A 145 -6.99 9.94 -4.02
CA LEU A 145 -6.96 8.93 -5.06
C LEU A 145 -8.34 8.31 -5.32
N GLY A 146 -9.16 8.11 -4.28
CA GLY A 146 -10.55 7.69 -4.42
C GLY A 146 -11.42 8.79 -5.04
N GLU A 147 -11.30 10.03 -4.56
CA GLU A 147 -12.10 11.17 -5.04
C GLU A 147 -11.74 11.61 -6.46
N ARG A 148 -10.46 11.55 -6.84
CA ARG A 148 -9.97 12.00 -8.16
C ARG A 148 -9.65 10.84 -9.10
N GLY A 149 -9.85 9.61 -8.67
CA GLY A 149 -9.52 8.39 -9.42
C GLY A 149 -10.13 8.39 -10.81
N GLU A 150 -11.44 8.63 -10.92
CA GLU A 150 -12.14 8.69 -12.19
C GLU A 150 -11.54 9.73 -13.16
N GLY A 151 -11.18 10.90 -12.64
CA GLY A 151 -10.52 11.95 -13.43
C GLY A 151 -9.13 11.54 -13.93
N MET A 152 -8.38 10.78 -13.12
CA MET A 152 -7.09 10.22 -13.51
C MET A 152 -7.24 9.16 -14.60
N VAL A 153 -8.25 8.27 -14.53
CA VAL A 153 -8.57 7.32 -15.62
C VAL A 153 -8.87 8.06 -16.90
N ALA A 154 -9.81 9.01 -16.86
CA ALA A 154 -10.20 9.76 -18.05
C ALA A 154 -9.01 10.51 -18.68
N GLN A 155 -8.03 10.94 -17.88
CA GLN A 155 -6.81 11.56 -18.39
C GLN A 155 -5.82 10.54 -18.99
N ILE A 156 -5.70 9.36 -18.38
CA ILE A 156 -4.92 8.24 -18.92
C ILE A 156 -5.54 7.76 -20.25
N ASP A 157 -6.85 7.54 -20.31
CA ASP A 157 -7.56 7.10 -21.52
C ASP A 157 -7.40 8.10 -22.67
N ARG A 158 -7.53 9.40 -22.39
CA ARG A 158 -7.25 10.45 -23.39
C ARG A 158 -5.80 10.43 -23.88
N THR A 159 -4.85 10.14 -22.99
CA THR A 159 -3.44 10.04 -23.35
C THR A 159 -3.18 8.80 -24.21
N ILE A 160 -3.80 7.67 -23.87
CA ILE A 160 -3.75 6.44 -24.65
C ILE A 160 -4.36 6.65 -26.04
N GLY A 161 -5.53 7.30 -26.14
CA GLY A 161 -6.17 7.61 -27.42
C GLY A 161 -5.30 8.51 -28.32
N ARG A 162 -4.64 9.53 -27.75
CA ARG A 162 -3.68 10.36 -28.49
C ARG A 162 -2.46 9.56 -28.96
N LEU A 163 -1.99 8.62 -28.14
CA LEU A 163 -0.88 7.74 -28.53
C LEU A 163 -1.30 6.81 -29.67
N ASP A 164 -2.53 6.29 -29.67
CA ASP A 164 -3.09 5.49 -30.78
C ASP A 164 -3.12 6.30 -32.08
N GLU A 165 -3.64 7.53 -32.05
CA GLU A 165 -3.64 8.43 -33.22
C GLU A 165 -2.23 8.66 -33.78
N VAL A 166 -1.25 8.93 -32.91
CA VAL A 166 0.16 9.13 -33.31
C VAL A 166 0.74 7.86 -33.94
N LEU A 167 0.46 6.69 -33.38
CA LEU A 167 0.94 5.41 -33.91
C LEU A 167 0.28 5.07 -35.26
N GLN A 168 -1.01 5.36 -35.44
CA GLN A 168 -1.69 5.19 -36.72
C GLN A 168 -1.15 6.14 -37.79
N GLN A 169 -0.93 7.40 -37.46
CA GLN A 169 -0.30 8.38 -38.36
C GLN A 169 1.11 7.94 -38.76
N ALA A 170 1.89 7.43 -37.80
CA ALA A 170 3.21 6.88 -38.04
C ALA A 170 3.18 5.66 -38.97
N ALA A 171 2.23 4.75 -38.76
CA ALA A 171 2.04 3.58 -39.62
C ALA A 171 1.63 3.98 -41.05
N PHE A 172 0.70 4.93 -41.18
CA PHE A 172 0.29 5.47 -42.48
C PHE A 172 1.45 6.16 -43.21
N PHE A 173 2.22 6.98 -42.49
CA PHE A 173 3.42 7.63 -43.01
C PHE A 173 4.46 6.60 -43.48
N ALA A 174 4.75 5.58 -42.67
CA ALA A 174 5.67 4.50 -43.03
C ALA A 174 5.20 3.73 -44.28
N LYS A 175 3.89 3.49 -44.41
CA LYS A 175 3.29 2.85 -45.59
C LYS A 175 3.41 3.74 -46.83
N ALA A 176 3.03 5.02 -46.74
CA ALA A 176 3.14 5.99 -47.82
C ALA A 176 4.58 6.14 -48.31
N LEU A 177 5.55 6.11 -47.39
CA LEU A 177 6.98 6.13 -47.71
C LEU A 177 7.44 4.88 -48.47
N ASN A 178 6.90 3.71 -48.13
CA ASN A 178 7.25 2.46 -48.79
C ASN A 178 6.61 2.34 -50.20
N GLU A 179 5.47 3.00 -50.42
CA GLU A 179 4.72 3.03 -51.69
C GLU A 179 5.14 4.19 -52.62
N SER A 180 5.93 5.15 -52.13
CA SER A 180 6.37 6.33 -52.90
C SER A 180 7.50 5.99 -53.88
N GLU A 181 7.18 5.68 -55.13
CA GLU A 181 8.15 5.65 -56.23
C GLU A 181 8.50 7.08 -56.69
N GLY A 182 9.68 7.61 -56.31
CA GLY A 182 10.15 8.92 -56.80
C GLY A 182 11.20 9.64 -55.94
N THR A 183 11.54 10.88 -56.31
CA THR A 183 12.51 11.75 -55.61
C THR A 183 12.11 12.12 -54.18
N LEU A 184 10.81 12.12 -53.84
CA LEU A 184 10.29 12.25 -52.47
C LEU A 184 10.59 11.00 -51.62
N GLY A 185 10.49 9.79 -52.19
CA GLY A 185 10.95 8.56 -51.54
C GLY A 185 12.47 8.50 -51.33
N LYS A 186 13.24 9.31 -52.08
CA LYS A 186 14.68 9.52 -51.86
C LYS A 186 15.01 10.61 -50.83
N LEU A 187 14.10 11.58 -50.58
CA LEU A 187 14.26 12.63 -49.57
C LEU A 187 13.83 12.20 -48.16
N VAL A 188 12.86 11.28 -48.06
CA VAL A 188 12.25 10.84 -46.79
C VAL A 188 12.93 9.59 -46.18
N ARG A 189 13.98 9.06 -46.83
CA ARG A 189 14.90 8.07 -46.24
C ARG A 189 15.90 8.71 -45.27
N ASP A 190 15.46 9.63 -44.43
CA ASP A 190 16.29 10.07 -43.31
C ASP A 190 16.27 8.96 -42.25
N PRO A 191 17.39 8.25 -41.99
CA PRO A 191 17.44 7.23 -40.95
C PRO A 191 17.05 7.79 -39.58
N LYS A 192 17.23 9.11 -39.36
CA LYS A 192 16.83 9.78 -38.13
C LYS A 192 15.33 9.66 -37.85
N VAL A 193 14.47 9.76 -38.86
CA VAL A 193 13.00 9.67 -38.68
C VAL A 193 12.59 8.25 -38.28
N TYR A 194 13.19 7.23 -38.88
CA TYR A 194 12.97 5.84 -38.50
C TYR A 194 13.49 5.54 -37.09
N ASP A 195 14.68 6.04 -36.76
CA ASP A 195 15.29 5.86 -35.45
C ASP A 195 14.45 6.55 -34.35
N ASP A 196 13.98 7.78 -34.59
CA ASP A 196 13.14 8.52 -33.65
C ASP A 196 11.79 7.81 -33.42
N LEU A 197 11.18 7.26 -34.49
CA LEU A 197 9.93 6.51 -34.41
C LEU A 197 10.09 5.17 -33.68
N ALA A 198 11.15 4.43 -34.00
CA ALA A 198 11.49 3.18 -33.33
C ALA A 198 11.80 3.40 -31.85
N GLN A 199 12.48 4.50 -31.52
CA GLN A 199 12.77 4.90 -30.16
C GLN A 199 11.51 5.29 -29.40
N ALA A 200 10.58 6.03 -30.03
CA ALA A 200 9.28 6.36 -29.45
C ALA A 200 8.47 5.08 -29.15
N ALA A 201 8.33 4.18 -30.12
CA ALA A 201 7.62 2.91 -29.94
C ALA A 201 8.26 2.03 -28.86
N ALA A 202 9.60 2.01 -28.78
CA ALA A 202 10.32 1.29 -27.74
C ALA A 202 10.11 1.90 -26.34
N ASN A 203 10.08 3.24 -26.23
CA ASN A 203 9.81 3.94 -24.98
C ASN A 203 8.38 3.67 -24.48
N VAL A 204 7.41 3.71 -25.40
CA VAL A 204 6.01 3.40 -25.13
C VAL A 204 5.87 1.95 -24.66
N SER A 205 6.41 0.98 -25.41
CA SER A 205 6.38 -0.45 -25.02
C SER A 205 7.01 -0.70 -23.65
N ARG A 206 8.10 0.00 -23.32
CA ARG A 206 8.75 -0.09 -22.00
C ARG A 206 7.86 0.46 -20.89
N LEU A 207 7.28 1.64 -21.06
CA LEU A 207 6.34 2.23 -20.10
C LEU A 207 5.14 1.30 -19.84
N THR A 208 4.56 0.69 -20.88
CA THR A 208 3.45 -0.26 -20.72
C THR A 208 3.86 -1.51 -19.93
N LYS A 209 5.06 -2.02 -20.17
CA LYS A 209 5.61 -3.17 -19.43
C LYS A 209 5.87 -2.84 -17.96
N GLU A 210 6.27 -1.61 -17.65
CA GLU A 210 6.53 -1.14 -16.30
C GLU A 210 5.23 -0.79 -15.54
N LEU A 211 4.24 -0.21 -16.21
CA LEU A 211 2.96 0.18 -15.60
C LEU A 211 2.07 -1.00 -15.25
N ARG A 212 2.06 -2.05 -16.08
CA ARG A 212 1.19 -3.23 -15.87
C ARG A 212 1.35 -3.88 -14.47
N PRO A 213 2.56 -4.23 -14.00
CA PRO A 213 2.72 -4.77 -12.65
C PRO A 213 2.31 -3.78 -11.57
N ILE A 214 2.56 -2.48 -11.74
CA ILE A 214 2.15 -1.45 -10.77
C ILE A 214 0.62 -1.41 -10.62
N VAL A 215 -0.12 -1.43 -11.73
CA VAL A 215 -1.59 -1.44 -11.70
C VAL A 215 -2.12 -2.72 -11.05
N ASP A 216 -1.52 -3.86 -11.38
CA ASP A 216 -1.88 -5.15 -10.79
C ASP A 216 -1.60 -5.17 -9.27
N ASP A 217 -0.45 -4.64 -8.84
CA ASP A 217 -0.06 -4.53 -7.43
C ASP A 217 -0.94 -3.57 -6.64
N VAL A 218 -1.23 -2.39 -7.21
CA VAL A 218 -2.17 -1.43 -6.62
C VAL A 218 -3.52 -2.08 -6.44
N ARG A 219 -4.05 -2.78 -7.46
CA ARG A 219 -5.33 -3.49 -7.33
C ARG A 219 -5.30 -4.51 -6.19
N VAL A 220 -4.30 -5.39 -6.16
CA VAL A 220 -4.18 -6.45 -5.14
C VAL A 220 -4.02 -5.88 -3.74
N PHE A 221 -3.17 -4.86 -3.58
CA PHE A 221 -2.96 -4.20 -2.29
C PHE A 221 -4.27 -3.60 -1.80
N THR A 222 -4.92 -2.83 -2.66
CA THR A 222 -6.10 -2.06 -2.34
C THR A 222 -7.31 -2.94 -2.01
N ASP A 223 -7.48 -4.04 -2.75
CA ASP A 223 -8.48 -5.06 -2.48
C ASP A 223 -8.27 -5.73 -1.09
N LYS A 224 -7.01 -5.96 -0.68
CA LYS A 224 -6.71 -6.42 0.69
C LYS A 224 -7.09 -5.39 1.75
N ILE A 225 -6.86 -4.10 1.49
CA ILE A 225 -7.23 -3.01 2.41
C ILE A 225 -8.75 -2.91 2.56
N ALA A 226 -9.47 -2.97 1.45
CA ALA A 226 -10.93 -2.92 1.45
C ALA A 226 -11.54 -4.09 2.24
N ARG A 227 -10.97 -5.30 2.10
CA ARG A 227 -11.46 -6.52 2.77
C ARG A 227 -11.02 -6.67 4.22
N HIS A 228 -9.82 -6.20 4.57
CA HIS A 228 -9.22 -6.40 5.89
C HIS A 228 -8.53 -5.12 6.40
N PRO A 229 -9.27 -4.03 6.64
CA PRO A 229 -8.70 -2.78 7.12
C PRO A 229 -8.02 -2.92 8.51
N GLU A 230 -8.43 -3.89 9.32
CA GLU A 230 -7.83 -4.20 10.63
C GLU A 230 -6.38 -4.71 10.55
N GLN A 231 -5.98 -5.28 9.42
CA GLN A 231 -4.62 -5.81 9.26
C GLN A 231 -3.56 -4.70 9.10
N LEU A 232 -4.00 -3.46 8.91
CA LEU A 232 -3.13 -2.30 8.70
C LEU A 232 -2.35 -1.85 9.95
N GLY A 233 -2.73 -2.30 11.14
CA GLY A 233 -2.06 -1.93 12.40
C GLY A 233 -1.27 -3.06 13.07
N VAL A 234 -1.76 -4.31 12.96
CA VAL A 234 -1.24 -5.43 13.75
C VAL A 234 0.11 -5.94 13.28
N ARG A 235 0.43 -5.91 11.99
CA ARG A 235 1.74 -6.35 11.50
C ARG A 235 2.87 -5.43 11.95
N GLY A 236 2.69 -4.11 11.88
CA GLY A 236 3.69 -3.15 12.36
C GLY A 236 3.87 -3.14 13.89
N ALA A 237 2.83 -3.50 14.64
CA ALA A 237 2.90 -3.61 16.11
C ALA A 237 3.57 -4.91 16.59
N LEU A 238 3.44 -6.02 15.83
CA LEU A 238 4.01 -7.33 16.18
C LEU A 238 5.44 -7.54 15.67
N ASP A 239 5.86 -6.88 14.58
CA ASP A 239 7.20 -7.05 13.97
C ASP A 239 8.30 -6.16 14.61
N ARG A 240 8.18 -5.75 15.88
CA ARG A 240 9.32 -5.24 16.64
C ARG A 240 10.29 -6.39 16.97
N ARG A 241 10.97 -6.92 15.94
CA ARG A 241 12.20 -7.68 16.16
C ARG A 241 13.23 -6.69 16.69
N PRO A 242 13.85 -6.91 17.86
CA PRO A 242 14.92 -6.07 18.33
C PRO A 242 16.07 -6.19 17.32
N GLY A 243 16.35 -5.09 16.62
CA GLY A 243 17.48 -5.02 15.73
C GLY A 243 18.75 -5.34 16.52
N LEU A 244 19.46 -6.38 16.09
CA LEU A 244 20.81 -6.67 16.55
C LEU A 244 21.66 -5.44 16.21
N LYS A 245 22.19 -4.79 17.24
CA LYS A 245 23.30 -3.85 17.13
C LYS A 245 24.59 -4.60 16.86
#